data_AF-A0A7Y3U2P2-F1
#
_entry.id   AF-A0A7Y3U2P2-F1
#
_cell.length_a   1.000
_cell.length_b   1.000
_cell.length_c   1.000
_cell.angle_alpha   90.00
_cell.angle_beta   90.00
_cell.angle_gamma   90.00
#
_symmetry.space_group_name_H-M   'P 1'
#
loop_
_entity.id
_entity.type
_entity.pdbx_description
1 polymer ?
#
loop_
_entity_poly.entity_id
_entity_poly.type
_entity_poly.pdbx_seq_one_letter_code
_entity_poly.pdbx_strand_id
1 'polypeptide(L)'
;MLNEYQKRGLSITLRIVEETMQDIEHILHNGIYTGILYDMKCSISPEAKEEFFKRASLIKDRIKIISRIFDLQKEHREAIHEIFGKLPHCLEIIEDAKAKKLKRYGDVQNGLDKAHDPQLNIITDLILEIQQLLR
;
A
#
# COMPACT_ATOMS: atom_id res chain seq x y z
N MET A 1 2.90 -18.25 -30.41
CA MET A 1 2.59 -18.30 -28.96
C MET A 1 3.73 -17.67 -28.20
N LEU A 2 3.46 -17.07 -27.03
CA LEU A 2 4.48 -16.45 -26.18
C LEU A 2 5.39 -17.52 -25.55
N ASN A 3 6.68 -17.21 -25.40
CA ASN A 3 7.60 -18.03 -24.62
C ASN A 3 7.42 -17.79 -23.11
N GLU A 4 8.05 -18.60 -22.26
CA GLU A 4 7.86 -18.55 -20.80
C GLU A 4 8.31 -17.22 -20.18
N TYR A 5 9.37 -16.59 -20.70
CA TYR A 5 9.79 -15.27 -20.24
C TYR A 5 8.77 -14.18 -20.61
N GLN A 6 8.22 -14.25 -21.81
CA GLN A 6 7.16 -13.34 -22.28
C GLN A 6 5.86 -13.54 -21.51
N LYS A 7 5.47 -14.79 -21.23
CA LYS A 7 4.32 -15.10 -20.37
C LYS A 7 4.51 -14.54 -18.97
N ARG A 8 5.68 -14.75 -18.37
CA ARG A 8 6.01 -14.21 -17.03
C ARG A 8 5.95 -12.69 -17.01
N GLY A 9 6.55 -12.03 -18.00
CA GLY A 9 6.50 -10.58 -18.14
C GLY A 9 5.06 -10.08 -18.28
N LEU A 10 4.25 -10.73 -19.12
CA LEU A 10 2.84 -10.39 -19.30
C LEU A 10 2.02 -10.60 -18.02
N SER A 11 2.22 -11.71 -17.30
CA SER A 11 1.57 -11.98 -16.03
C SER A 11 1.84 -10.88 -15.01
N ILE A 12 3.10 -10.46 -14.86
CA ILE A 12 3.48 -9.38 -13.94
C ILE A 12 2.78 -8.08 -14.33
N THR A 13 2.83 -7.70 -15.61
CA THR A 13 2.21 -6.47 -16.10
C THR A 13 0.70 -6.45 -15.83
N LEU A 14 -0.02 -7.51 -16.19
CA LEU A 14 -1.46 -7.57 -16.00
C LEU A 14 -1.85 -7.59 -14.52
N ARG A 15 -1.05 -8.25 -13.69
CA ARG A 15 -1.24 -8.28 -12.24
C ARG A 15 -1.09 -6.89 -11.62
N ILE A 16 -0.08 -6.12 -12.01
CA ILE A 16 0.09 -4.73 -11.53
C ILE A 16 -1.14 -3.89 -11.89
N VAL A 17 -1.67 -4.05 -13.11
CA VAL A 17 -2.89 -3.35 -13.53
C VAL A 17 -4.09 -3.78 -12.68
N GLU A 18 -4.27 -5.08 -12.46
CA GLU A 18 -5.35 -5.63 -11.62
C GLU A 18 -5.27 -5.12 -10.17
N GLU A 19 -4.09 -5.19 -9.55
CA GLU A 19 -3.82 -4.68 -8.20
C GLU A 19 -4.12 -3.18 -8.11
N THR A 20 -3.67 -2.40 -9.09
CA THR A 20 -3.94 -0.95 -9.15
C THR A 20 -5.45 -0.65 -9.23
N MET A 21 -6.20 -1.39 -10.05
CA MET A 21 -7.65 -1.21 -10.11
C MET A 21 -8.32 -1.57 -8.79
N GLN A 22 -7.87 -2.65 -8.14
CA GLN A 22 -8.38 -3.07 -6.84
C GLN A 22 -8.14 -2.01 -5.75
N ASP A 23 -6.96 -1.39 -5.74
CA ASP A 23 -6.62 -0.32 -4.79
C ASP A 23 -7.50 0.92 -4.99
N ILE A 24 -7.71 1.34 -6.24
CA ILE A 24 -8.59 2.48 -6.54
C ILE A 24 -10.03 2.16 -6.13
N GLU A 25 -10.54 0.96 -6.45
CA GLU A 25 -11.87 0.53 -6.01
C GLU A 25 -12.02 0.60 -4.49
N HIS A 26 -11.00 0.14 -3.74
CA HIS A 26 -10.99 0.21 -2.28
C HIS A 26 -11.07 1.66 -1.78
N ILE A 27 -10.29 2.58 -2.38
CA ILE A 27 -10.34 4.01 -2.06
C ILE A 27 -11.72 4.61 -2.37
N LEU A 28 -12.33 4.25 -3.49
CA LEU A 28 -13.64 4.80 -3.88
C LEU A 28 -14.78 4.31 -2.99
N HIS A 29 -14.70 3.06 -2.51
CA HIS A 29 -15.64 2.46 -1.57
C HIS A 29 -15.50 3.05 -0.16
N ASN A 30 -14.28 3.17 0.35
CA ASN A 30 -14.00 3.59 1.72
C ASN A 30 -13.59 5.07 1.81
N GLY A 31 -13.88 5.86 0.78
CA GLY A 31 -13.28 7.18 0.50
C GLY A 31 -13.62 8.32 1.46
N ILE A 32 -14.06 7.99 2.67
CA ILE A 32 -14.13 8.92 3.80
C ILE A 32 -13.34 8.28 4.92
N TYR A 33 -12.21 8.90 5.25
CA TYR A 33 -11.37 8.49 6.38
C TYR A 33 -10.97 9.73 7.17
N THR A 34 -11.16 9.68 8.48
CA THR A 34 -10.73 10.74 9.41
C THR A 34 -9.61 10.17 10.25
N GLY A 35 -8.38 10.60 9.96
CA GLY A 35 -7.17 10.12 10.61
C GLY A 35 -6.69 11.10 11.69
N ILE A 36 -5.60 10.72 12.36
CA ILE A 36 -4.98 11.57 13.39
C ILE A 36 -4.22 12.74 12.74
N LEU A 37 -3.47 12.46 11.66
CA LEU A 37 -2.59 13.43 10.99
C LEU A 37 -3.06 13.81 9.58
N TYR A 38 -4.10 13.16 9.07
CA TYR A 38 -4.68 13.50 7.77
C TYR A 38 -6.13 13.04 7.67
N ASP A 39 -6.91 13.75 6.87
CA ASP A 39 -8.25 13.35 6.46
C ASP A 39 -8.25 12.99 4.98
N MET A 40 -9.03 11.97 4.61
CA MET A 40 -9.36 11.65 3.24
C MET A 40 -10.83 11.96 2.98
N LYS A 41 -11.08 12.82 1.98
CA LYS A 41 -12.41 13.09 1.45
C LYS A 41 -12.44 12.74 -0.04
N CYS A 42 -13.31 11.83 -0.42
CA CYS A 42 -13.56 11.49 -1.81
C CYS A 42 -14.58 12.46 -2.40
N SER A 43 -14.10 13.44 -3.17
CA SER A 43 -14.92 14.44 -3.86
C SER A 43 -15.40 14.00 -5.26
N ILE A 44 -15.24 12.72 -5.59
CA ILE A 44 -15.66 12.17 -6.88
C ILE A 44 -17.17 12.00 -6.88
N SER A 45 -17.84 12.49 -7.93
CA SER A 45 -19.30 12.41 -8.06
C SER A 45 -19.77 10.95 -8.11
N PRO A 46 -20.99 10.64 -7.65
CA PRO A 46 -21.54 9.29 -7.73
C PRO A 46 -21.52 8.71 -9.16
N GLU A 47 -21.81 9.53 -10.17
CA GLU A 47 -21.84 9.13 -11.58
C GLU A 47 -20.43 8.76 -12.08
N ALA A 48 -19.43 9.55 -11.70
CA ALA A 48 -18.03 9.28 -12.04
C ALA A 48 -17.52 8.01 -11.34
N LYS A 49 -17.93 7.75 -10.10
CA LYS A 49 -17.63 6.49 -9.40
C LYS A 49 -18.26 5.31 -10.11
N GLU A 50 -19.54 5.39 -10.46
CA GLU A 50 -20.26 4.33 -11.15
C GLU A 50 -19.61 4.01 -12.50
N GLU A 51 -19.27 5.04 -13.27
CA GLU A 51 -18.56 4.88 -14.55
C GLU A 51 -17.17 4.27 -14.38
N PHE A 52 -16.44 4.65 -13.33
CA PHE A 52 -15.17 4.02 -12.98
C PHE A 52 -15.36 2.52 -12.72
N PHE A 53 -16.32 2.12 -11.88
CA PHE A 53 -16.54 0.71 -11.55
C PHE A 53 -16.92 -0.11 -12.79
N LYS A 54 -17.72 0.45 -13.70
CA LYS A 54 -18.02 -0.18 -15.00
C LYS A 54 -16.74 -0.43 -15.81
N ARG A 55 -15.86 0.57 -15.90
CA ARG A 55 -14.60 0.45 -16.66
C ARG A 55 -13.60 -0.49 -16.00
N ALA A 56 -13.47 -0.45 -14.67
CA ALA A 56 -12.61 -1.34 -13.92
C ALA A 56 -13.03 -2.82 -14.10
N SER A 57 -14.34 -3.09 -14.07
CA SER A 57 -14.90 -4.41 -14.37
C SER A 57 -14.53 -4.88 -15.79
N LEU A 58 -14.69 -4.01 -16.80
CA LEU A 58 -14.30 -4.33 -18.18
C LEU A 58 -12.79 -4.63 -18.30
N ILE A 59 -11.93 -3.89 -17.60
CA ILE A 59 -10.48 -4.15 -17.56
C ILE A 59 -10.20 -5.54 -16.98
N LYS A 60 -10.80 -5.88 -15.83
CA LYS A 60 -10.63 -7.19 -15.18
C LYS A 60 -11.11 -8.33 -16.08
N ASP A 61 -12.21 -8.14 -16.80
CA ASP A 61 -12.69 -9.10 -17.80
C ASP A 61 -11.69 -9.30 -18.96
N ARG A 62 -11.06 -8.22 -19.45
CA ARG A 62 -10.01 -8.33 -20.47
C ARG A 62 -8.78 -9.06 -19.95
N ILE A 63 -8.35 -8.77 -18.72
CA ILE A 63 -7.24 -9.50 -18.08
C ILE A 63 -7.55 -11.00 -17.99
N LYS A 64 -8.77 -11.37 -17.58
CA LYS A 64 -9.24 -12.75 -17.50
C LYS A 64 -9.21 -13.45 -18.86
N ILE A 65 -9.61 -12.78 -19.93
CA ILE A 65 -9.55 -13.32 -21.29
C ILE A 65 -8.11 -13.54 -21.72
N ILE A 66 -7.23 -12.54 -21.55
CA ILE A 66 -5.82 -12.62 -21.93
C ILE A 66 -5.11 -13.74 -21.14
N SER A 67 -5.38 -13.84 -19.83
CA SER A 67 -4.85 -14.91 -18.98
C SER A 67 -5.21 -16.30 -19.50
N ARG A 68 -6.45 -16.50 -19.96
CA ARG A 68 -6.88 -17.78 -20.55
C ARG A 68 -6.25 -18.06 -21.91
N ILE A 69 -6.16 -17.06 -22.79
CA ILE A 69 -5.60 -17.23 -24.14
C ILE A 69 -4.12 -17.61 -24.10
N PHE A 70 -3.35 -17.02 -23.18
CA PHE A 70 -1.90 -17.23 -23.08
C PHE A 70 -1.48 -18.21 -21.99
N ASP A 71 -2.45 -18.84 -21.30
CA ASP A 71 -2.23 -19.76 -20.17
C ASP A 71 -1.31 -19.14 -19.10
N LEU A 72 -1.67 -17.91 -18.69
CA LEU A 72 -0.90 -17.16 -17.71
C LEU A 72 -1.17 -17.70 -16.30
N GLN A 73 -0.09 -18.03 -15.60
CA GLN A 73 -0.18 -18.52 -14.23
C GLN A 73 -0.57 -17.41 -13.26
N LYS A 74 -1.52 -17.72 -12.38
CA LYS A 74 -1.84 -16.90 -11.22
C LYS A 74 -0.77 -17.07 -10.17
N GLU A 75 -0.40 -15.96 -9.54
CA GLU A 75 0.43 -15.99 -8.35
C GLU A 75 -0.46 -16.13 -7.12
N HIS A 76 -0.10 -17.04 -6.23
CA HIS A 76 -0.70 -17.12 -4.91
C HIS A 76 0.20 -16.35 -3.94
N ARG A 77 -0.37 -15.32 -3.32
CA ARG A 77 0.29 -14.58 -2.24
C ARG A 77 -0.41 -14.84 -0.93
N GLU A 78 0.37 -14.95 0.12
CA GLU A 78 -0.14 -14.99 1.47
C GLU A 78 -0.23 -13.57 2.00
N ALA A 79 -1.40 -13.22 2.56
CA ALA A 79 -1.61 -11.89 3.15
C ALA A 79 -0.57 -11.55 4.22
N ILE A 80 -0.04 -12.58 4.91
CA ILE A 80 1.00 -12.44 5.91
C ILE A 80 2.26 -11.78 5.33
N HIS A 81 2.71 -12.21 4.14
CA HIS A 81 3.90 -11.66 3.49
C HIS A 81 3.71 -10.20 3.07
N GLU A 82 2.52 -9.84 2.60
CA GLU A 82 2.17 -8.46 2.26
C GLU A 82 2.16 -7.56 3.50
N ILE A 83 1.63 -8.04 4.63
CA ILE A 83 1.63 -7.29 5.89
C ILE A 83 3.07 -7.16 6.42
N PHE A 84 3.84 -8.25 6.43
CA PHE A 84 5.24 -8.23 6.87
C PHE A 84 6.11 -7.30 6.03
N GLY A 85 5.81 -7.11 4.74
CA GLY A 85 6.52 -6.15 3.89
C GLY A 85 6.28 -4.69 4.27
N LYS A 86 5.14 -4.36 4.89
CA LYS A 86 4.75 -2.98 5.22
C LYS A 86 5.33 -2.48 6.54
N LEU A 87 5.43 -3.35 7.55
CA LEU A 87 5.87 -2.95 8.91
C LEU A 87 7.31 -2.39 8.96
N PRO A 88 8.31 -2.96 8.26
CA PRO A 88 9.66 -2.42 8.26
C PRO A 88 9.75 -0.98 7.72
N HIS A 89 8.92 -0.64 6.73
CA HIS A 89 8.87 0.72 6.19
C HIS A 89 8.38 1.72 7.23
N CYS A 90 7.40 1.36 8.06
CA CYS A 90 6.96 2.20 9.18
C CYS A 90 8.09 2.43 10.19
N LEU A 91 8.87 1.39 10.52
CA LEU A 91 10.01 1.50 11.42
C LEU A 91 11.09 2.44 10.88
N GLU A 92 11.38 2.37 9.58
CA GLU A 92 12.32 3.26 8.91
C GLU A 92 11.88 4.74 9.01
N ILE A 93 10.60 5.01 8.69
CA ILE A 93 10.03 6.36 8.78
C ILE A 93 10.11 6.91 10.21
N ILE A 94 9.75 6.10 11.21
CA ILE A 94 9.79 6.51 12.62
C ILE A 94 11.23 6.78 13.07
N GLU A 95 12.17 5.94 12.68
CA GLU A 95 13.59 6.15 12.99
C GLU A 95 14.12 7.43 12.34
N ASP A 96 13.70 7.74 11.10
CA ASP A 96 14.01 8.98 10.39
C ASP A 96 13.39 10.23 11.03
N ALA A 97 12.27 10.07 11.73
CA ALA A 97 11.60 11.15 12.44
C ALA A 97 12.27 11.50 13.79
N LYS A 98 13.20 10.71 14.33
CA LYS A 98 13.85 10.99 15.63
C LYS A 98 14.59 12.33 15.65
N ALA A 99 14.64 12.98 16.81
CA ALA A 99 15.19 14.33 16.98
C ALA A 99 16.63 14.48 16.43
N LYS A 100 17.45 13.43 16.53
CA LYS A 100 18.82 13.40 15.97
C LYS A 100 18.83 13.60 14.45
N LYS A 101 17.89 12.99 13.72
CA LYS A 101 17.79 13.06 12.25
C LYS A 101 17.00 14.27 11.77
N LEU A 102 16.10 14.80 12.60
CA LEU A 102 15.36 16.04 12.30
C LEU A 102 16.26 17.27 12.12
N LYS A 103 17.49 17.25 12.64
CA LYS A 103 18.51 18.30 12.39
C LYS A 103 18.77 18.56 10.91
N ARG A 104 18.47 17.60 10.03
CA ARG A 104 18.57 17.76 8.57
C ARG A 104 17.53 18.72 7.99
N TYR A 105 16.45 18.98 8.73
CA TYR A 105 15.34 19.85 8.32
C TYR A 105 15.37 21.23 8.99
N GLY A 106 16.37 21.51 9.82
CA GLY A 106 16.56 22.82 10.47
C GLY A 106 17.01 22.70 11.93
N ASP A 107 17.00 23.84 12.62
CA ASP A 107 17.35 23.90 14.03
C ASP A 107 16.32 23.15 14.87
N VAL A 108 16.81 22.22 15.70
CA VAL A 108 16.00 21.43 16.62
C VAL A 108 16.07 22.06 18.01
N GLN A 109 14.91 22.32 18.61
CA GLN A 109 14.84 22.87 19.97
C GLN A 109 15.54 21.96 20.98
N ASN A 110 16.32 22.57 21.88
CA ASN A 110 17.00 21.85 22.96
C ASN A 110 15.98 21.07 23.81
N GLY A 111 16.22 19.77 23.99
CA GLY A 111 15.35 18.89 24.78
C GLY A 111 14.20 18.25 23.99
N LEU A 112 14.08 18.49 22.68
CA LEU A 112 13.08 17.81 21.85
C LEU A 112 13.21 16.28 21.95
N ASP A 113 14.44 15.77 21.91
CA ASP A 113 14.77 14.35 22.10
C ASP A 113 14.13 13.75 23.35
N LYS A 114 14.05 14.50 24.45
CA LYS A 114 13.49 14.03 25.73
C LYS A 114 11.97 13.91 25.73
N ALA A 115 11.26 14.72 24.95
CA ALA A 115 9.80 14.72 24.90
C ALA A 115 9.26 13.90 23.72
N HIS A 116 9.95 13.95 22.58
CA HIS A 116 9.52 13.39 21.30
C HIS A 116 9.97 11.94 21.11
N ASP A 117 11.26 11.63 21.31
CA ASP A 117 11.80 10.31 20.98
C ASP A 117 11.20 9.17 21.83
N PRO A 118 10.84 9.35 23.13
CA PRO A 118 10.13 8.32 23.89
C PRO A 118 8.78 7.93 23.28
N GLN A 119 8.03 8.88 22.71
CA GLN A 119 6.74 8.57 22.07
C GLN A 119 6.94 7.76 20.79
N LEU A 120 7.96 8.10 20.00
CA LEU A 120 8.33 7.33 18.82
C LEU A 120 8.83 5.92 19.17
N ASN A 121 9.56 5.77 20.28
CA ASN A 121 9.99 4.46 20.76
C ASN A 121 8.79 3.58 21.17
N ILE A 122 7.76 4.15 21.82
CA ILE A 122 6.53 3.41 22.12
C ILE A 122 5.86 2.90 20.83
N ILE A 123 5.77 3.74 19.80
CA ILE A 123 5.20 3.33 18.50
C ILE A 123 6.07 2.22 17.86
N THR A 124 7.39 2.33 17.96
CA THR A 124 8.34 1.31 17.48
C THR A 124 8.11 -0.04 18.16
N ASP A 125 7.98 -0.04 19.49
CA ASP A 125 7.75 -1.26 20.27
C ASP A 125 6.42 -1.92 19.90
N LEU A 126 5.34 -1.13 19.76
CA LEU A 126 4.04 -1.63 19.31
C LEU A 126 4.06 -2.25 17.91
N ILE A 127 4.82 -1.66 16.97
CA ILE A 127 4.99 -2.23 15.62
C ILE A 127 5.73 -3.56 15.70
N LEU A 128 6.77 -3.66 16.55
CA LEU A 128 7.52 -4.89 16.75
C LEU A 128 6.67 -5.98 17.41
N GLU A 129 5.80 -5.62 18.35
CA GLU A 129 4.82 -6.53 18.95
C GLU A 129 3.85 -7.07 17.90
N ILE A 130 3.30 -6.21 17.04
CA ILE A 130 2.45 -6.64 15.91
C ILE A 130 3.23 -7.60 15.00
N GLN A 131 4.49 -7.29 14.71
CA GLN A 131 5.34 -8.15 13.90
C GLN A 131 5.55 -9.53 14.54
N GLN A 132 5.64 -9.61 15.87
CA GLN A 132 5.76 -10.88 16.59
C GLN A 132 4.45 -11.68 16.57
N LEU A 133 3.29 -11.03 16.66
CA LEU A 133 1.98 -11.68 16.60
C LEU A 133 1.70 -12.35 15.25
N LEU A 134 2.34 -11.87 14.18
CA LEU A 134 2.16 -12.36 12.82
C LEU A 134 3.15 -13.48 12.44
N ARG A 135 4.13 -13.80 13.30
CA ARG A 135 5.11 -14.88 13.07
C ARG A 135 4.54 -16.25 13.43
#